data_AF-A0A954RA32-F1
#
_entry.id   AF-A0A954RA32-F1
#
_cell.length_a   1.000
_cell.length_b   1.000
_cell.length_c   1.000
_cell.angle_alpha   90.00
_cell.angle_beta   90.00
_cell.angle_gamma   90.00
#
_symmetry.space_group_name_H-M   'P 1'
#
loop_
_entity.id
_entity.type
_entity.pdbx_description
1 polymer ?
#
loop_
_entity_poly.entity_id
_entity_poly.type
_entity_poly.pdbx_seq_one_letter_code
_entity_poly.pdbx_strand_id
1 'polypeptide(L)'
;MSSEKSTGLVLRVVDFSESSCIVTLFTRDFGKISALAKGGRRPKSPFESAIDLLSVIRVVFLHKSSESLDLLTEAKLERRFRAAQRDLSRLYAGFY
;
A
#
# COMPACT_ATOMS: atom_id res chain seq x y z
N MET A 1 11.36 17.46 -0.56
CA MET A 1 10.72 16.14 -0.44
C MET A 1 11.79 15.11 -0.68
N SER A 2 12.07 14.25 0.30
CA SER A 2 13.03 13.16 0.13
C SER A 2 12.29 11.94 -0.45
N SER A 3 12.96 11.20 -1.32
CA SER A 3 12.46 9.94 -1.85
C SER A 3 12.93 8.82 -0.93
N GLU A 4 11.99 8.24 -0.21
CA GLU A 4 12.26 7.19 0.78
C GLU A 4 11.83 5.83 0.24
N LYS A 5 12.49 4.78 0.74
CA LYS A 5 12.19 3.39 0.39
C LYS A 5 12.02 2.57 1.64
N SER A 6 10.99 1.74 1.68
CA SER A 6 10.77 0.81 2.79
C SER A 6 9.97 -0.39 2.32
N THR A 7 10.06 -1.49 3.07
CA THR A 7 9.09 -2.58 2.99
C THR A 7 7.93 -2.30 3.93
N GLY A 8 6.70 -2.65 3.56
CA GLY A 8 5.53 -2.46 4.39
C GLY A 8 4.36 -3.38 4.09
N LEU A 9 3.45 -3.47 5.05
CA LEU A 9 2.18 -4.19 4.97
C LEU A 9 1.05 -3.20 4.61
N VAL A 10 0.26 -3.52 3.58
CA VAL A 10 -0.94 -2.74 3.24
C VAL A 10 -2.02 -2.97 4.30
N LEU A 11 -2.36 -1.94 5.06
CA LEU A 11 -3.40 -1.99 6.09
C LEU A 11 -4.76 -1.53 5.59
N ARG A 12 -4.78 -0.60 4.64
CA ARG A 12 -6.02 -0.02 4.11
C ARG A 12 -5.79 0.52 2.71
N VAL A 13 -6.79 0.35 1.84
CA VAL A 13 -6.87 1.00 0.54
C VAL A 13 -8.21 1.73 0.47
N VAL A 14 -8.17 3.03 0.22
CA VAL A 14 -9.37 3.88 0.10
C VAL A 14 -9.38 4.53 -1.26
N ASP A 15 -10.53 4.47 -1.92
CA ASP A 15 -10.77 5.14 -3.17
C ASP A 15 -10.72 6.66 -3.01
N PHE A 16 -9.92 7.35 -3.81
CA PHE A 16 -9.74 8.81 -3.73
C PHE A 16 -10.27 9.53 -4.96
N SER A 17 -10.04 8.98 -6.15
CA SER A 17 -10.60 9.47 -7.41
C SER A 17 -10.77 8.31 -8.37
N GLU A 18 -11.38 8.54 -9.54
CA GLU A 18 -11.55 7.50 -10.56
C GLU A 18 -10.30 6.66 -10.82
N SER A 19 -9.13 7.30 -10.79
CA SER A 19 -7.85 6.65 -11.09
C SER A 19 -6.91 6.48 -9.90
N SER A 20 -7.19 7.08 -8.74
CA SER A 20 -6.24 7.12 -7.62
C SER A 20 -6.83 6.59 -6.32
N CYS A 21 -5.98 6.05 -5.46
CA CYS A 21 -6.36 5.58 -4.13
C CYS A 21 -5.37 6.09 -3.08
N ILE A 22 -5.84 6.15 -1.84
CA ILE A 22 -5.01 6.37 -0.64
C ILE A 22 -4.70 5.00 -0.05
N VAL A 23 -3.41 4.75 0.22
CA VAL A 23 -2.93 3.50 0.80
C VAL A 23 -2.34 3.81 2.17
N THR A 24 -2.82 3.13 3.20
CA THR A 24 -2.20 3.13 4.52
C THR A 24 -1.28 1.93 4.64
N LEU A 25 -0.01 2.18 4.94
CA LEU A 25 1.03 1.17 5.05
C LEU A 25 1.59 1.15 6.46
N PHE A 26 1.83 -0.04 7.00
CA PHE A 26 2.73 -0.19 8.13
C PHE A 26 4.10 -0.59 7.62
N THR A 27 5.01 0.37 7.60
CA THR A 27 6.35 0.26 7.05
C THR A 27 7.36 -0.09 8.13
N ARG A 28 8.42 -0.78 7.73
CA ARG A 28 9.51 -1.16 8.64
C ARG A 28 10.26 0.05 9.19
N ASP A 29 10.54 1.02 8.33
CA ASP A 29 11.51 2.08 8.63
C ASP A 29 10.83 3.39 9.11
N PHE A 30 9.55 3.61 8.74
CA PHE A 30 8.82 4.86 9.03
C PHE A 30 7.53 4.63 9.82
N GLY A 31 7.28 3.40 10.28
CA GLY A 31 6.05 3.05 10.97
C GLY A 31 4.81 3.21 10.08
N LYS A 32 3.71 3.70 10.63
CA LYS A 32 2.45 3.85 9.90
C LYS A 32 2.46 5.12 9.06
N ILE A 33 2.31 4.98 7.74
CA ILE A 33 2.21 6.10 6.79
C ILE A 33 0.92 6.01 5.98
N SER A 34 0.45 7.15 5.47
CA SER A 34 -0.65 7.23 4.51
C SER A 34 -0.19 7.97 3.27
N ALA A 35 -0.29 7.30 2.11
CA ALA A 35 0.23 7.82 0.85
C ALA A 35 -0.83 7.80 -0.26
N LEU A 36 -0.80 8.81 -1.13
CA LEU A 36 -1.60 8.87 -2.35
C LEU A 36 -0.89 8.07 -3.46
N ALA A 37 -1.54 7.03 -3.97
CA ALA A 37 -1.13 6.30 -5.15
C ALA A 37 -1.83 6.87 -6.39
N LYS A 38 -1.20 7.88 -7.01
CA LYS A 38 -1.79 8.59 -8.15
C LYS A 38 -1.83 7.69 -9.38
N GLY A 39 -3.01 7.50 -9.98
CA GLY A 39 -3.18 6.56 -11.08
C GLY A 39 -3.15 5.09 -10.65
N GLY A 40 -3.17 4.79 -9.34
CA GLY A 40 -3.11 3.44 -8.77
C GLY A 40 -4.13 2.45 -9.32
N ARG A 41 -5.31 2.95 -9.71
CA ARG A 41 -6.43 2.13 -10.20
C ARG A 41 -6.49 1.99 -11.72
N ARG A 42 -5.61 2.66 -12.46
CA ARG A 42 -5.61 2.55 -13.93
C ARG A 42 -5.21 1.13 -14.34
N PRO A 43 -5.81 0.56 -15.41
CA PRO A 43 -5.25 -0.62 -16.06
C PRO A 43 -3.78 -0.36 -16.39
N LYS A 44 -2.90 -1.33 -16.10
CA LYS A 44 -1.43 -1.20 -16.25
C LYS A 44 -0.83 -0.06 -15.41
N SER A 45 -1.36 0.22 -14.21
CA SER A 45 -0.76 1.19 -13.30
C SER A 45 0.68 0.80 -12.94
N PRO A 46 1.55 1.77 -12.58
CA PRO A 46 2.92 1.50 -12.16
C PRO A 46 3.01 0.69 -10.85
N PHE A 47 1.87 0.42 -10.21
CA PHE A 47 1.80 -0.36 -8.99
C PHE A 47 1.40 -1.82 -9.23
N GLU A 48 1.26 -2.27 -10.49
CA GLU A 48 1.19 -3.69 -10.93
C GLU A 48 0.36 -4.65 -10.04
N SER A 49 -0.79 -4.19 -9.52
CA SER A 49 -1.62 -4.93 -8.54
C SER A 49 -0.92 -5.27 -7.20
N ALA A 50 0.19 -4.62 -6.87
CA ALA A 50 0.88 -4.74 -5.59
C ALA A 50 0.04 -4.18 -4.44
N ILE A 51 -0.72 -3.11 -4.70
CA ILE A 51 -1.65 -2.51 -3.74
C ILE A 51 -2.86 -3.44 -3.58
N ASP A 52 -2.75 -4.34 -2.61
CA ASP A 52 -3.78 -5.31 -2.22
C ASP A 52 -3.76 -5.45 -0.70
N LEU A 53 -4.92 -5.65 -0.08
CA LEU A 53 -5.04 -5.63 1.37
C LEU A 53 -4.19 -6.75 2.00
N LEU A 54 -3.45 -6.41 3.07
CA LEU A 54 -2.53 -7.31 3.78
C LEU A 54 -1.39 -7.89 2.92
N SER A 55 -1.14 -7.34 1.73
CA SER A 55 0.05 -7.69 0.96
C SER A 55 1.28 -7.02 1.57
N VAL A 56 2.42 -7.71 1.47
CA VAL A 56 3.74 -7.12 1.77
C VAL A 56 4.32 -6.59 0.47
N ILE A 57 4.68 -5.31 0.48
CA ILE A 57 5.19 -4.60 -0.68
C ILE A 57 6.45 -3.81 -0.33
N ARG A 58 7.35 -3.69 -1.31
CA ARG A 58 8.40 -2.66 -1.30
C ARG A 58 7.84 -1.41 -1.95
N VAL A 59 8.01 -0.27 -1.28
CA VAL A 59 7.48 1.02 -1.73
C VAL A 59 8.59 2.04 -1.88
N VAL A 60 8.39 2.94 -2.84
CA VAL A 60 9.10 4.22 -2.95
C VAL A 60 8.07 5.32 -2.80
N PHE A 61 8.32 6.28 -1.93
CA PHE A 61 7.39 7.38 -1.68
C PHE A 61 8.14 8.68 -1.41
N LEU A 62 7.50 9.79 -1.76
CA LEU A 62 7.95 11.12 -1.39
C LEU A 62 7.36 11.45 -0.02
N HIS A 63 8.23 11.47 0.99
CA HIS A 63 7.82 11.79 2.35
C HIS A 63 7.62 13.29 2.53
N LYS A 64 6.50 13.67 3.15
CA LYS A 64 6.19 15.04 3.54
C LYS A 64 6.29 15.16 5.05
N SER A 65 6.97 16.22 5.51
CA SER A 65 7.17 16.47 6.94
C SER A 65 5.92 17.04 7.64
N SER A 66 4.85 17.35 6.91
CA SER A 66 3.57 17.81 7.46
C SER A 66 2.59 16.64 7.60
N GLU A 67 1.49 16.82 8.33
CA GLU A 67 0.39 15.84 8.46
C GLU A 67 -0.34 15.51 7.14
N SER A 68 0.18 15.95 5.99
CA SER A 68 -0.40 15.68 4.68
C SER A 68 -0.02 14.30 4.16
N LEU A 69 -0.79 13.80 3.19
CA LEU A 69 -0.51 12.52 2.54
C LEU A 69 0.83 12.54 1.80
N ASP A 70 1.62 11.50 2.03
CA ASP A 70 2.80 11.17 1.23
C ASP A 70 2.38 10.86 -0.22
N LEU A 71 3.35 10.87 -1.15
CA LEU A 71 3.08 10.48 -2.53
C LEU A 71 3.76 9.15 -2.84
N LEU A 72 2.98 8.12 -3.13
CA LEU A 72 3.51 6.83 -3.56
C LEU A 72 3.94 6.91 -5.03
N THR A 73 5.21 6.62 -5.33
CA THR A 73 5.74 6.69 -6.69
C THR A 73 5.91 5.32 -7.32
N GLU A 74 6.30 4.32 -6.51
CA GLU A 74 6.47 2.93 -6.96
C GLU A 74 6.00 1.97 -5.87
N ALA A 75 5.47 0.82 -6.28
CA ALA A 75 5.23 -0.31 -5.39
C ALA A 75 5.52 -1.62 -6.11
N LYS A 76 6.23 -2.53 -5.44
CA LYS A 76 6.51 -3.88 -5.93
C LYS A 76 6.03 -4.89 -4.91
N LEU A 77 5.22 -5.83 -5.38
CA LEU A 77 4.74 -6.95 -4.56
C LEU A 77 5.91 -7.84 -4.13
N GLU A 78 6.05 -8.05 -2.82
CA GLU A 78 6.95 -9.08 -2.28
C GLU A 78 6.19 -10.35 -1.94
N ARG A 79 5.03 -10.21 -1.26
CA ARG A 79 4.23 -11.36 -0.81
C ARG A 79 2.76 -11.01 -0.77
N ARG A 80 1.93 -11.82 -1.43
CA ARG A 80 0.47 -11.72 -1.33
C ARG A 80 -0.03 -12.24 0.00
N PHE A 81 -1.13 -11.69 0.48
CA PHE A 81 -1.89 -12.32 1.54
C PHE A 81 -2.58 -13.58 0.99
N ARG A 82 -2.15 -14.77 1.45
CA ARG A 82 -2.68 -16.05 0.96
C ARG A 82 -3.57 -16.76 1.98
N ALA A 83 -4.06 -16.06 3.01
CA ALA A 83 -4.88 -16.70 4.05
C ALA A 83 -6.20 -17.25 3.49
N ALA A 84 -6.83 -16.51 2.56
CA ALA A 84 -8.05 -16.95 1.87
C ALA A 84 -7.92 -18.28 1.13
N GLN A 85 -6.70 -18.63 0.67
CA GLN A 85 -6.45 -19.91 -0.03
C GLN A 85 -6.37 -21.10 0.93
N ARG A 86 -6.25 -20.86 2.23
CA ARG A 86 -6.02 -21.91 3.23
C ARG A 86 -7.24 -22.15 4.10
N ASP A 87 -7.89 -21.07 4.56
CA ASP A 87 -9.02 -21.15 5.48
C ASP A 87 -9.73 -19.78 5.58
N LEU A 88 -11.06 -19.78 5.63
CA LEU A 88 -11.86 -18.56 5.70
C LEU A 88 -11.71 -17.83 7.05
N SER A 89 -11.57 -18.56 8.15
CA SER A 89 -11.35 -17.98 9.49
C SER A 89 -10.01 -17.24 9.54
N ARG A 90 -8.97 -17.75 8.88
CA ARG A 90 -7.67 -17.05 8.77
C ARG A 90 -7.74 -15.77 7.96
N LEU A 91 -8.61 -15.73 6.95
CA LEU A 91 -8.87 -14.51 6.18
C LEU A 91 -9.49 -13.44 7.10
N TYR A 92 -10.57 -13.80 7.80
CA TYR A 92 -11.24 -12.87 8.72
C TYR A 92 -10.34 -12.44 9.87
N ALA A 93 -9.54 -13.35 10.44
CA ALA A 93 -8.58 -13.01 11.50
C ALA A 93 -7.49 -12.02 11.03
N GLY A 94 -7.15 -12.00 9.74
CA GLY A 94 -6.26 -10.99 9.20
C GLY A 94 -6.94 -9.64 8.99
N PHE A 95 -8.25 -9.64 8.71
CA PHE A 95 -9.03 -8.42 8.50
C PHE A 95 -9.49 -7.73 9.79
N TYR A 96 -9.57 -8.48 10.90
CA TYR A 96 -9.92 -7.99 12.23
C TYR A 96 -8.77 -7.19 12.86
#